data_AF-A0A2Z6SQ52-F1
#
_entry.id   AF-A0A2Z6SQ52-F1
#
_cell.length_a   1.000
_cell.length_b   1.000
_cell.length_c   1.000
_cell.angle_alpha   90.00
_cell.angle_beta   90.00
_cell.angle_gamma   90.00
#
_symmetry.space_group_name_H-M   'P 1'
#
loop_
_entity.id
_entity.type
_entity.pdbx_description
1 polymer ?
#
loop_
_entity_poly.entity_id
_entity_poly.type
_entity_poly.pdbx_seq_one_letter_code
_entity_poly.pdbx_strand_id
1 'polypeptide(L)'
;MENVRKYQDVKLMKLNNERDEKAFWKKVSSPRFKYERPLGDTLVGAHMGKASVTLNKPIIVGASVLGLNKLLMYRFWYGYVKERYGDNAQLGYMETDSFIILIMTEDIYKDMAERPDLFDLNDSKTIGLFKDETPWQCDYRIFSHLSQVLSLCLSR
;
A
#
# COMPACT_ATOMS: atom_id res chain seq x y z
N MET A 1 0.68 -3.58 -6.53
CA MET A 1 0.47 -4.86 -5.82
C MET A 1 -0.08 -5.90 -6.77
N GLU A 2 0.46 -7.12 -6.76
CA GLU A 2 0.11 -8.15 -7.72
C GLU A 2 -1.27 -8.76 -7.49
N ASN A 3 -2.10 -8.83 -8.54
CA ASN A 3 -3.44 -9.41 -8.45
C ASN A 3 -3.48 -10.81 -9.08
N VAL A 4 -3.33 -11.84 -8.25
CA VAL A 4 -3.35 -13.25 -8.65
C VAL A 4 -4.68 -13.70 -9.28
N ARG A 5 -5.78 -12.96 -9.09
CA ARG A 5 -7.08 -13.27 -9.75
C ARG A 5 -7.07 -12.96 -11.24
N LYS A 6 -6.14 -12.12 -11.70
CA LYS A 6 -5.96 -11.81 -13.13
C LYS A 6 -5.19 -12.90 -13.87
N TYR A 7 -4.56 -13.83 -13.15
CA TYR A 7 -3.82 -14.91 -13.77
C TYR A 7 -4.73 -15.83 -14.59
N GLN A 8 -4.17 -16.35 -15.68
CA GLN A 8 -4.85 -17.24 -16.61
C GLN A 8 -3.94 -18.42 -16.91
N ASP A 9 -4.55 -19.59 -17.10
CA ASP A 9 -3.88 -20.74 -17.69
C ASP A 9 -3.97 -20.59 -19.21
N VAL A 10 -2.84 -20.35 -19.86
CA VAL A 10 -2.78 -20.31 -21.32
C VAL A 10 -2.32 -21.67 -21.82
N LYS A 11 -3.12 -22.30 -22.69
CA LYS A 11 -2.77 -23.56 -23.34
C LYS A 11 -2.52 -23.31 -24.82
N LEU A 12 -1.30 -23.59 -25.26
CA LEU A 12 -0.95 -23.58 -26.67
C LEU A 12 -1.40 -24.89 -27.30
N MET A 13 -2.20 -24.81 -28.36
CA MET A 13 -2.76 -25.95 -29.06
C MET A 13 -2.50 -25.80 -30.56
N LYS A 14 -2.16 -26.90 -31.21
CA LYS A 14 -2.09 -26.95 -32.68
C LYS A 14 -3.50 -27.05 -33.26
N LEU A 15 -3.68 -26.68 -34.53
CA LEU A 15 -4.92 -26.82 -35.28
C LEU A 15 -4.59 -27.37 -36.68
N ASN A 16 -3.91 -28.52 -36.71
CA ASN A 16 -3.45 -29.11 -37.98
C ASN A 16 -4.38 -30.22 -38.48
N ASN A 17 -5.04 -30.93 -37.55
CA ASN A 17 -5.82 -32.12 -37.83
C ASN A 17 -7.14 -32.08 -37.03
N GLU A 18 -8.16 -32.83 -37.46
CA GLU A 18 -9.47 -32.93 -36.77
C GLU A 18 -9.37 -33.29 -35.28
N ARG A 19 -8.36 -34.09 -34.90
CA ARG A 19 -8.12 -34.47 -33.50
C ARG A 19 -7.78 -33.25 -32.63
N ASP A 20 -6.98 -32.34 -33.16
CA ASP A 20 -6.52 -31.15 -32.46
C ASP A 20 -7.65 -30.13 -32.33
N GLU A 21 -8.46 -29.98 -33.39
CA GLU A 21 -9.69 -29.18 -33.37
C GLU A 21 -10.66 -29.69 -32.32
N LYS A 22 -10.90 -31.00 -32.26
CA LYS A 22 -11.77 -31.61 -31.23
C LYS A 22 -11.23 -31.38 -29.82
N ALA A 23 -9.91 -31.40 -29.64
CA ALA A 23 -9.29 -31.09 -28.36
C ALA A 23 -9.46 -29.61 -27.97
N PHE A 24 -9.39 -28.70 -28.94
CA PHE A 24 -9.66 -27.27 -28.76
C PHE A 24 -11.13 -27.02 -28.39
N TRP A 25 -12.09 -27.60 -29.12
CA TRP A 25 -13.52 -27.49 -28.81
C TRP A 25 -13.87 -28.00 -27.41
N LYS A 26 -13.18 -29.04 -26.93
CA LYS A 26 -13.29 -29.50 -25.53
C LYS A 26 -12.81 -28.47 -24.50
N LYS A 27 -11.90 -27.56 -24.88
CA LYS A 27 -11.51 -26.42 -24.03
C LYS A 27 -12.53 -25.31 -24.08
N VAL A 28 -13.04 -24.98 -25.27
CA VAL A 28 -14.09 -23.95 -25.46
C VAL A 28 -15.35 -24.29 -24.66
N SER A 29 -15.75 -25.57 -24.62
CA SER A 29 -16.91 -26.00 -23.84
C SER A 29 -16.70 -25.97 -22.32
N SER A 30 -15.47 -25.71 -21.84
CA SER A 30 -15.22 -25.58 -20.42
C SER A 30 -15.71 -24.21 -19.91
N PRO A 31 -16.36 -24.13 -18.73
CA PRO A 31 -16.75 -22.85 -18.13
C PRO A 31 -15.53 -21.99 -17.73
N ARG A 32 -14.32 -22.57 -17.79
CA ARG A 32 -13.07 -21.86 -17.56
C ARG A 32 -12.59 -21.14 -18.81
N PHE A 33 -13.11 -21.44 -20.00
CA PHE A 33 -12.68 -20.77 -21.22
C PHE A 33 -13.02 -19.28 -21.16
N LYS A 34 -12.08 -18.42 -21.60
CA LYS A 34 -12.30 -16.97 -21.69
C LYS A 34 -12.32 -16.51 -23.13
N TYR A 35 -11.24 -16.80 -23.85
CA TYR A 35 -11.08 -16.44 -25.25
C TYR A 35 -9.93 -17.23 -25.86
N GLU A 36 -9.91 -17.27 -27.18
CA GLU A 36 -8.83 -17.78 -27.99
C GLU A 36 -7.97 -16.64 -28.52
N ARG A 37 -6.69 -16.93 -28.74
CA ARG A 37 -5.76 -16.04 -29.40
C ARG A 37 -5.00 -16.81 -30.48
N PRO A 38 -5.28 -16.59 -31.77
CA PRO A 38 -4.50 -17.21 -32.83
C PRO A 38 -3.04 -16.74 -32.77
N LEU A 39 -2.11 -17.66 -33.01
CA LEU A 39 -0.67 -17.46 -32.98
C LEU A 39 -0.08 -17.99 -34.31
N GLY A 40 -0.38 -17.27 -35.39
CA GLY A 40 -0.12 -17.73 -36.75
C GLY A 40 -1.18 -18.73 -37.23
N ASP A 41 -0.87 -19.44 -38.32
CA ASP A 41 -1.89 -20.20 -39.06
C ASP A 41 -2.22 -21.57 -38.44
N THR A 42 -1.33 -22.11 -37.60
CA THR A 42 -1.40 -23.50 -37.12
C THR A 42 -1.51 -23.63 -35.61
N LEU A 43 -1.41 -22.52 -34.87
CA LEU A 43 -1.38 -22.50 -33.41
C LEU A 43 -2.41 -21.54 -32.85
N VAL A 44 -3.04 -21.96 -31.76
CA VAL A 44 -3.98 -21.13 -30.99
C VAL A 44 -3.64 -21.21 -29.51
N GLY A 45 -3.62 -20.05 -28.85
CA GLY A 45 -3.59 -19.94 -27.41
C GLY A 45 -5.02 -19.94 -26.86
N ALA A 46 -5.44 -21.01 -26.20
CA ALA A 46 -6.68 -21.03 -25.45
C ALA A 46 -6.45 -20.42 -24.06
N HIS A 47 -7.03 -19.25 -23.79
CA HIS A 47 -6.95 -18.59 -22.50
C HIS A 47 -8.05 -19.13 -21.58
N MET A 48 -7.61 -19.75 -20.47
CA MET A 48 -8.50 -20.35 -19.48
C MET A 48 -8.38 -19.61 -18.15
N GLY A 49 -9.48 -19.34 -17.47
CA GLY A 49 -9.51 -18.97 -16.07
C GLY A 49 -8.96 -20.08 -15.17
N LYS A 50 -8.39 -19.69 -14.03
CA LYS A 50 -8.02 -20.60 -12.94
C LYS A 50 -9.29 -21.13 -12.26
N ALA A 51 -9.33 -22.42 -11.96
CA ALA A 51 -10.46 -23.03 -11.24
C ALA A 51 -10.48 -22.66 -9.76
N SER A 52 -9.29 -22.50 -9.17
CA SER A 52 -9.08 -22.03 -7.81
C SER A 52 -7.91 -21.06 -7.81
N VAL A 53 -7.96 -20.06 -6.93
CA VAL A 53 -6.91 -19.05 -6.77
C VAL A 53 -6.56 -18.96 -5.29
N THR A 54 -5.31 -19.27 -4.95
CA THR A 54 -4.80 -19.08 -3.59
C THR A 54 -4.38 -17.62 -3.42
N LEU A 55 -4.96 -16.93 -2.43
CA LEU A 55 -4.61 -15.55 -2.09
C LEU A 55 -3.36 -15.55 -1.19
N ASN A 56 -2.19 -15.78 -1.78
CA ASN A 56 -0.90 -15.83 -1.08
C ASN A 56 -0.16 -14.48 -1.05
N LYS A 57 -0.80 -13.42 -1.53
CA LYS A 57 -0.25 -12.05 -1.52
C LYS A 57 -0.92 -11.28 -0.38
N PRO A 58 -0.18 -10.50 0.43
CA PRO A 58 -0.73 -9.79 1.58
C PRO A 58 -1.52 -8.53 1.18
N ILE A 59 -2.39 -8.62 0.16
CA ILE A 59 -3.09 -7.45 -0.41
C ILE A 59 -4.04 -6.81 0.57
N ILE A 60 -4.86 -7.64 1.20
CA ILE A 60 -5.86 -7.19 2.16
C ILE A 60 -5.15 -6.66 3.40
N VAL A 61 -4.14 -7.37 3.90
CA VAL A 61 -3.36 -6.95 5.07
C VAL A 61 -2.65 -5.63 4.78
N GLY A 62 -1.96 -5.50 3.65
CA GLY A 62 -1.29 -4.27 3.23
C GLY A 62 -2.26 -3.10 3.08
N ALA A 63 -3.45 -3.33 2.51
CA ALA A 63 -4.49 -2.31 2.41
C ALA A 63 -5.01 -1.86 3.79
N SER A 64 -5.21 -2.81 4.72
CA SER A 64 -5.63 -2.51 6.09
C SER A 64 -4.57 -1.73 6.86
N VAL A 65 -3.30 -2.15 6.79
CA VAL A 65 -2.18 -1.44 7.44
C VAL A 65 -2.03 -0.03 6.89
N LEU A 66 -2.11 0.13 5.56
CA LEU A 66 -2.08 1.45 4.93
C LEU A 66 -3.27 2.33 5.36
N GLY A 67 -4.47 1.75 5.46
CA GLY A 67 -5.66 2.46 5.94
C GLY A 67 -5.53 2.93 7.38
N LEU A 68 -4.99 2.08 8.26
CA LEU A 68 -4.71 2.42 9.65
C LEU A 68 -3.64 3.51 9.75
N ASN A 69 -2.59 3.44 8.94
CA ASN A 69 -1.55 4.46 8.94
C ASN A 69 -2.09 5.83 8.54
N LYS A 70 -2.90 5.89 7.48
CA LYS A 70 -3.61 7.12 7.08
C LYS A 70 -4.51 7.65 8.17
N LEU A 71 -5.24 6.79 8.88
CA LEU A 71 -6.10 7.20 9.99
C LEU A 71 -5.30 7.86 11.11
N LEU A 72 -4.16 7.28 11.50
CA LEU A 72 -3.27 7.86 12.51
C LEU A 72 -2.72 9.21 12.06
N MET A 73 -2.24 9.29 10.82
CA MET A 73 -1.75 10.52 10.21
C MET A 73 -2.81 11.63 10.19
N TYR A 74 -4.03 11.31 9.74
CA TYR A 74 -5.13 12.29 9.73
C TYR A 74 -5.59 12.70 11.12
N ARG A 75 -5.59 11.78 12.09
CA ARG A 75 -5.89 12.10 13.49
C ARG A 75 -4.89 13.10 14.06
N PHE A 76 -3.61 12.93 13.76
CA PHE A 76 -2.59 13.88 14.17
C PHE A 76 -2.76 15.25 13.48
N TRP A 77 -2.92 15.25 12.15
CA TRP A 77 -3.05 16.50 11.41
C TRP A 77 -4.31 17.30 11.79
N TYR A 78 -5.48 16.67 11.77
CA TYR A 78 -6.75 17.38 12.03
C TYR A 78 -7.09 17.49 13.51
N GLY A 79 -6.76 16.48 14.32
CA GLY A 79 -7.11 16.41 15.74
C GLY A 79 -6.04 16.95 16.69
N TYR A 80 -4.86 17.34 16.20
CA TYR A 80 -3.86 18.03 17.01
C TYR A 80 -3.33 19.28 16.30
N VAL A 81 -2.71 19.13 15.13
CA VAL A 81 -2.02 20.24 14.47
C VAL A 81 -2.99 21.36 14.06
N LYS A 82 -4.07 21.05 13.33
CA LYS A 82 -5.06 22.06 12.93
C LYS A 82 -5.87 22.61 14.10
N GLU A 83 -6.13 21.81 15.13
CA GLU A 83 -6.83 22.27 16.33
C GLU A 83 -5.98 23.28 17.14
N ARG A 84 -4.68 23.01 17.30
CA ARG A 84 -3.77 23.86 18.08
C ARG A 84 -3.32 25.11 17.32
N TYR A 85 -2.97 24.96 16.04
CA TYR A 85 -2.31 26.03 15.27
C TYR A 85 -3.23 26.71 14.24
N GLY A 86 -4.40 26.14 13.93
CA GLY A 86 -5.34 26.74 12.99
C GLY A 86 -4.69 27.07 11.65
N ASP A 87 -4.75 28.34 11.24
CA ASP A 87 -4.18 28.84 9.98
C ASP A 87 -2.66 29.05 10.03
N ASN A 88 -2.07 28.99 11.23
CA ASN A 88 -0.61 29.04 11.41
C ASN A 88 0.07 27.70 11.10
N ALA A 89 -0.69 26.67 10.71
CA ALA A 89 -0.15 25.40 10.23
C ALA A 89 -0.51 25.16 8.75
N GLN A 90 0.51 24.83 7.96
CA GLN A 90 0.37 24.48 6.54
C GLN A 90 0.97 23.09 6.27
N LEU A 91 0.23 22.27 5.54
CA LEU A 91 0.69 20.96 5.08
C LEU A 91 1.47 21.16 3.78
N GLY A 92 2.78 20.93 3.80
CA GLY A 92 3.64 21.01 2.62
C GLY A 92 3.64 19.71 1.83
N TYR A 93 3.87 18.58 2.51
CA TYR A 93 3.93 17.26 1.88
C TYR A 93 3.50 16.16 2.85
N MET A 94 3.02 15.04 2.30
CA MET A 94 2.65 13.85 3.06
C MET A 94 3.15 12.62 2.30
N GLU A 95 3.92 11.78 2.97
CA GLU A 95 4.34 10.48 2.44
C GLU A 95 3.67 9.32 3.21
N THR A 96 4.12 8.09 2.96
CA THR A 96 3.51 6.86 3.48
C THR A 96 3.40 6.88 4.99
N ASP A 97 4.39 7.42 5.70
CA ASP A 97 4.53 7.46 7.15
C ASP A 97 5.06 8.81 7.67
N SER A 98 5.17 9.84 6.82
CA SER A 98 5.77 11.12 7.20
C SER A 98 4.97 12.34 6.73
N PHE A 99 5.21 13.44 7.41
CA PHE A 99 4.64 14.76 7.17
C PHE A 99 5.76 15.76 7.02
N ILE A 100 5.62 16.65 6.04
CA ILE A 100 6.36 17.91 6.00
C ILE A 100 5.34 19.02 6.23
N ILE A 101 5.44 19.67 7.37
CA ILE A 101 4.48 20.69 7.82
C ILE A 101 5.23 21.95 8.23
N LEU A 102 4.67 23.10 7.90
CA LEU A 102 5.12 24.40 8.33
C LEU A 102 4.22 24.83 9.49
N ILE A 103 4.80 25.13 10.65
CA ILE A 103 4.07 25.60 11.83
C ILE A 103 4.69 26.92 12.26
N MET A 104 3.88 27.98 12.28
CA MET A 104 4.27 29.29 12.82
C MET A 104 3.89 29.36 14.30
N THR A 105 4.86 29.17 15.18
CA THR A 105 4.73 29.26 16.65
C THR A 105 6.01 29.86 17.25
N GLU A 106 5.94 30.35 18.48
CA GLU A 106 7.10 30.92 19.19
C GLU A 106 8.16 29.86 19.51
N ASP A 107 7.73 28.70 20.04
CA ASP A 107 8.60 27.58 20.37
C ASP A 107 7.88 26.23 20.22
N ILE A 108 8.17 25.55 19.12
CA ILE A 108 7.57 24.25 18.80
C ILE A 108 8.02 23.14 19.76
N TYR A 109 9.25 23.20 20.29
CA TYR A 109 9.75 22.15 21.18
C TYR A 109 9.07 22.23 22.54
N LYS A 110 8.76 23.44 23.01
CA LYS A 110 7.93 23.66 24.19
C LYS A 110 6.53 23.06 23.99
N ASP A 111 5.90 23.34 22.85
CA ASP A 111 4.58 22.78 22.53
C ASP A 111 4.60 21.24 22.46
N MET A 112 5.67 20.64 21.90
CA MET A 112 5.83 19.19 21.84
C MET A 112 6.06 18.57 23.21
N ALA A 113 6.83 19.23 24.08
CA ALA A 113 7.11 18.76 25.45
C ALA A 113 5.84 18.71 26.32
N GLU A 114 4.81 19.50 26.01
CA GLU A 114 3.49 19.43 26.67
C GLU A 114 2.71 18.15 26.29
N ARG A 115 3.08 17.49 25.19
CA ARG A 115 2.40 16.30 24.64
C ARG A 115 3.35 15.12 24.45
N PRO A 116 3.94 14.59 25.53
CA PRO A 116 4.82 13.42 25.46
C PRO A 116 4.10 12.13 25.02
N ASP A 117 2.76 12.14 25.02
CA ASP A 117 1.92 11.07 24.47
C ASP A 117 1.91 11.05 22.92
N LEU A 118 2.18 12.19 22.28
CA LEU A 118 2.21 12.33 20.83
C LEU A 118 3.64 12.37 20.28
N PHE A 119 4.58 12.97 21.02
CA PHE A 119 5.94 13.24 20.56
C PHE A 119 6.99 12.51 21.39
N ASP A 120 7.96 11.87 20.71
CA ASP A 120 9.16 11.35 21.36
C ASP A 120 10.34 12.30 21.11
N LEU A 121 10.73 13.05 22.15
CA LEU A 121 11.83 14.01 22.12
C LEU A 121 13.17 13.43 22.62
N ASN A 122 13.15 12.25 23.24
CA ASN A 122 14.32 11.73 23.96
C ASN A 122 15.08 10.63 23.20
N ASP A 123 14.64 10.28 21.98
CA ASP A 123 15.22 9.27 21.08
C ASP A 123 15.51 7.91 21.75
N SER A 124 14.92 7.65 22.92
CA SER A 124 15.34 6.60 23.84
C SER A 124 14.20 5.76 24.40
N LYS A 125 12.93 6.08 24.11
CA LYS A 125 11.79 5.26 24.56
C LYS A 125 10.54 5.56 23.73
N THR A 126 10.00 4.50 23.13
CA THR A 126 8.78 4.35 22.33
C THR A 126 7.49 4.83 23.02
N ILE A 127 7.44 6.08 23.49
CA ILE A 127 6.30 6.63 24.22
C ILE A 127 5.55 7.66 23.34
N GLY A 128 6.18 8.22 22.31
CA GLY A 128 5.55 9.10 21.31
C GLY A 128 5.18 8.40 20.00
N LEU A 129 4.14 8.90 19.33
CA LEU A 129 3.69 8.43 18.01
C LEU A 129 4.51 9.01 16.85
N PHE A 130 5.07 10.21 17.03
CA PHE A 130 5.82 10.93 15.99
C PHE A 130 7.21 11.35 16.49
N LYS A 131 8.19 11.24 15.58
CA LYS A 131 9.56 11.72 15.75
C LYS A 131 9.79 12.94 14.85
N ASP A 132 10.46 13.97 15.37
CA ASP A 132 10.96 15.09 14.56
C ASP A 132 12.31 14.67 13.93
N GLU A 133 12.39 14.76 12.61
CA GLU A 133 13.59 14.41 11.83
C GLU A 133 14.30 15.64 11.25
N THR A 134 13.94 16.84 11.70
CA THR A 134 14.52 18.07 11.14
C THR A 134 16.01 18.21 11.46
N PRO A 135 16.89 18.27 10.43
CA PRO A 135 18.33 18.30 10.66
C PRO A 135 18.84 19.70 11.07
N TRP A 136 18.03 20.76 10.93
CA TRP A 136 18.40 22.15 11.20
C TRP A 136 17.20 22.99 11.66
N GLN A 137 17.48 24.16 12.23
CA GLN A 137 16.48 25.16 12.64
C GLN A 137 15.87 25.82 11.39
N CYS A 138 15.00 25.10 10.70
CA CYS A 138 14.23 25.56 9.55
C CYS A 138 12.77 25.76 9.95
N ASP A 139 12.07 26.66 9.25
CA ASP A 139 10.64 26.89 9.47
C ASP A 139 9.81 25.65 9.14
N TYR A 140 10.29 24.81 8.21
CA TYR A 140 9.66 23.54 7.83
C TYR A 140 10.05 22.40 8.78
N ARG A 141 9.05 21.67 9.26
CA ARG A 141 9.21 20.51 10.14
C ARG A 141 8.86 19.21 9.45
N ILE A 142 9.68 18.18 9.70
CA ILE A 142 9.50 16.82 9.18
C ILE A 142 9.16 15.92 10.35
N PHE A 143 7.94 15.40 10.37
CA PHE A 143 7.50 14.43 11.36
C PHE A 143 7.33 13.06 10.72
N SER A 144 7.96 12.03 11.28
CA SER A 144 7.77 10.64 10.86
C SER A 144 7.02 9.86 11.93
N HIS A 145 6.13 8.97 11.51
CA HIS A 145 5.43 8.06 12.41
C HIS A 145 6.35 6.91 12.78
N LEU A 146 6.50 6.65 14.09
CA LEU A 146 7.27 5.51 14.62
C LEU A 146 6.45 4.21 14.49
N SER A 147 6.19 3.77 13.26
CA SER A 147 5.44 2.53 13.03
C SER A 147 6.31 1.29 13.25
N GLN A 148 6.33 0.77 14.47
CA GLN A 148 6.84 -0.59 14.77
C GLN A 148 5.99 -1.70 14.13
N VAL A 149 4.86 -1.37 13.49
CA VAL A 149 3.91 -2.34 12.90
C VAL A 149 4.55 -3.15 11.77
N LEU A 150 5.52 -2.58 11.03
CA LEU A 150 6.26 -3.34 10.02
C LEU A 150 7.21 -4.38 10.62
N SER A 151 7.80 -4.11 11.78
CA SER A 151 8.77 -5.02 12.42
C SER A 151 8.10 -6.29 12.96
N LEU A 152 6.88 -6.17 13.49
CA LEU A 152 6.09 -7.30 14.01
C LEU A 152 5.49 -8.21 12.91
N CYS A 153 5.31 -7.71 11.69
CA CYS A 153 4.81 -8.51 10.56
C CYS A 153 5.92 -9.19 9.74
N LEU A 154 7.18 -8.78 9.89
CA LEU A 154 8.35 -9.38 9.21
C LEU A 154 9.12 -10.36 10.10
N SER A 155 8.73 -10.52 11.37
CA SER A 155 9.28 -11.52 12.29
C SER A 155 8.46 -12.81 12.32
N ARG A 156 8.35 -13.53 11.21
CA ARG A 156 8.07 -14.98 11.13
C ARG A 156 8.61 -15.59 9.86
#